data_AF-A0A2V8QI18-F1
#
_entry.id   AF-A0A2V8QI18-F1
#
_cell.length_a   1.000
_cell.length_b   1.000
_cell.length_c   1.000
_cell.angle_alpha   90.00
_cell.angle_beta   90.00
_cell.angle_gamma   90.00
#
_symmetry.space_group_name_H-M   'P 1'
#
loop_
_entity.id
_entity.type
_entity.pdbx_description
1 polymer ?
#
loop_
_entity_poly.entity_id
_entity_poly.type
_entity_poly.pdbx_seq_one_letter_code
_entity_poly.pdbx_strand_id
1 'polypeptide(L)' 'NTRYNDKRLTIFTTNYSDKRKNDADPIESLEDRIGVALRSRLYEMCRTVELEGEDYRKRSVAQVAP' A
#
# COMPACT_ATOMS: atom_id res chain seq x y z
N ASN A 1 10.53 14.78 -1.16
CA ASN A 1 10.29 15.71 -2.30
C ASN A 1 11.32 15.60 -3.41
N THR A 2 12.63 15.52 -3.16
CA THR A 2 13.66 15.51 -4.23
C THR A 2 13.40 14.50 -5.35
N ARG A 3 13.00 13.25 -5.04
CA ARG A 3 12.68 12.26 -6.09
C ARG A 3 11.51 12.66 -6.99
N TYR A 4 10.48 13.28 -6.42
CA TYR A 4 9.33 13.80 -7.15
C TYR A 4 9.74 14.99 -8.02
N ASN A 5 10.48 15.95 -7.43
CA ASN A 5 10.98 17.13 -8.15
C ASN A 5 11.88 16.74 -9.33
N ASP A 6 12.75 15.75 -9.13
CA ASP A 6 13.68 15.23 -10.14
C ASP A 6 13.03 14.18 -11.07
N LYS A 7 11.73 13.89 -10.90
CA LYS A 7 10.98 12.85 -11.64
C LYS A 7 11.69 11.49 -11.70
N ARG A 8 12.37 11.09 -10.62
CA ARG A 8 13.13 9.84 -10.59
C ARG A 8 12.18 8.65 -10.51
N LEU A 9 12.43 7.62 -11.34
CA LEU A 9 11.73 6.34 -11.29
C LEU A 9 11.70 5.81 -9.85
N THR A 10 10.51 5.50 -9.35
CA THR A 10 10.33 5.10 -7.94
C THR A 10 9.36 3.92 -7.87
N ILE A 11 9.69 2.94 -7.03
CA ILE A 11 8.84 1.78 -6.73
C ILE A 11 8.69 1.72 -5.21
N PHE A 12 7.47 1.44 -4.73
CA PHE A 12 7.16 1.24 -3.32
C PHE A 12 6.06 0.19 -3.18
N THR A 13 5.98 -0.38 -1.99
CA THR A 13 4.94 -1.33 -1.59
C THR A 13 4.31 -0.83 -0.30
N THR A 14 2.99 -1.00 -0.17
CA THR A 14 2.23 -0.64 1.02
C THR A 14 1.16 -1.68 1.28
N ASN A 15 0.84 -1.89 2.56
CA ASN A 15 -0.32 -2.67 3.00
C ASN A 15 -1.56 -1.80 3.26
N TYR A 16 -1.45 -0.48 3.06
CA TYR A 16 -2.55 0.47 3.15
C TYR A 16 -3.11 0.75 1.76
N SER A 17 -4.43 0.69 1.62
CA SER A 17 -5.13 0.96 0.36
C SER A 17 -5.69 2.37 0.33
N ASP A 18 -6.03 2.84 -0.87
CA ASP A 18 -6.76 4.10 -1.06
C ASP A 18 -8.28 3.96 -0.89
N LYS A 19 -8.77 2.72 -0.93
CA LYS A 19 -10.20 2.41 -0.84
C LYS A 19 -10.54 2.20 0.63
N ARG A 20 -11.37 3.07 1.19
CA ARG A 20 -12.12 2.73 2.40
C ARG A 20 -13.27 1.82 1.99
N LYS A 21 -13.42 0.63 2.59
CA LYS A 21 -14.51 -0.27 2.24
C LYS A 21 -15.86 0.25 2.76
N ASN A 22 -15.85 0.98 3.87
CA ASN A 22 -16.99 1.67 4.47
C ASN A 22 -16.50 2.73 5.49
N ASP A 23 -17.37 3.65 5.89
CA ASP A 23 -17.04 4.67 6.92
C ASP A 23 -16.77 4.08 8.31
N ALA A 24 -17.17 2.82 8.52
CA ALA A 24 -16.92 2.07 9.74
C ALA A 24 -15.61 1.27 9.71
N ASP A 25 -14.85 1.29 8.61
CA ASP A 25 -13.59 0.55 8.50
C ASP A 25 -12.56 1.22 9.42
N PRO A 26 -12.08 0.55 10.48
CA PRO A 26 -11.10 1.14 11.39
C PRO A 26 -9.71 1.28 10.76
N ILE A 27 -9.53 0.77 9.54
CA ILE A 27 -8.27 0.79 8.82
C ILE A 27 -8.11 2.15 8.13
N GLU A 28 -7.09 2.89 8.55
CA GLU A 28 -6.66 4.14 7.90
C GLU A 28 -6.34 3.89 6.41
N SER A 29 -6.70 4.85 5.55
CA SER A 29 -6.25 4.82 4.16
C SER A 29 -4.76 5.17 4.06
N LEU A 30 -4.17 4.92 2.89
CA LEU A 30 -2.82 5.40 2.61
C LEU A 30 -2.72 6.92 2.75
N GLU A 31 -3.75 7.65 2.29
CA GLU A 31 -3.81 9.12 2.39
C GLU A 31 -3.83 9.61 3.84
N ASP A 32 -4.61 8.97 4.71
CA ASP A 32 -4.68 9.31 6.14
C ASP A 32 -3.30 9.21 6.80
N ARG A 33 -2.53 8.21 6.39
CA ARG A 33 -1.23 7.91 6.99
C ARG A 33 -0.08 8.79 6.51
N ILE A 34 -0.12 9.21 5.24
CA ILE A 34 0.99 9.96 4.62
C ILE A 34 0.65 11.40 4.27
N GLY A 35 -0.61 11.77 4.42
CA GLY A 35 -1.18 13.06 4.06
C GLY A 35 -1.44 13.22 2.56
N VAL A 36 -2.47 14.03 2.27
CA VAL A 36 -2.96 14.39 0.93
C VAL A 36 -1.82 14.81 -0.01
N ALA A 37 -0.90 15.64 0.46
CA ALA A 37 0.16 16.19 -0.37
C ALA A 37 1.15 15.12 -0.84
N LEU A 38 1.52 14.13 0.00
CA LEU A 38 2.40 13.05 -0.45
C LEU A 38 1.63 12.08 -1.33
N ARG A 39 0.39 11.74 -0.96
CA ARG A 39 -0.46 10.85 -1.75
C ARG A 39 -0.69 11.35 -3.17
N SER A 40 -0.96 12.63 -3.34
CA SER A 40 -1.15 13.28 -4.64
C SER A 40 0.11 13.15 -5.52
N ARG A 41 1.30 13.39 -4.96
CA ARG A 41 2.58 13.22 -5.67
C ARG A 41 2.82 11.78 -6.12
N LEU A 42 2.46 10.81 -5.29
CA LEU A 42 2.53 9.39 -5.66
C LEU A 42 1.53 9.03 -6.76
N TYR A 43 0.34 9.64 -6.76
CA TYR A 43 -0.66 9.45 -7.82
C TYR A 43 -0.14 9.92 -9.18
N GLU A 44 0.51 11.09 -9.21
CA GLU A 44 1.06 11.65 -10.45
C GLU A 44 2.23 10.82 -10.99
N MET A 45 3.12 10.37 -10.10
CA MET A 45 4.38 9.74 -10.50
C MET A 45 4.29 8.23 -10.70
N CYS A 46 3.27 7.56 -10.17
CA CYS A 46 3.24 6.10 -10.09
C CYS A 46 1.90 5.51 -10.51
N ARG A 47 1.96 4.30 -11.07
CA ARG A 47 0.79 3.49 -11.36
C ARG A 47 0.53 2.54 -10.19
N THR A 48 -0.68 2.58 -9.65
CA THR A 48 -1.12 1.62 -8.63
C THR A 48 -1.30 0.23 -9.24
N VAL A 49 -0.74 -0.78 -8.58
CA VAL A 49 -0.93 -2.21 -8.90
C VAL A 49 -1.41 -2.89 -7.63
N GLU A 50 -2.65 -3.40 -7.65
CA GLU A 50 -3.22 -4.15 -6.52
C GLU A 50 -2.67 -5.57 -6.54
N LEU A 51 -2.20 -6.04 -5.37
CA LEU A 51 -1.65 -7.38 -5.18
C LEU A 51 -2.55 -8.13 -4.18
N GLU A 52 -3.07 -9.26 -4.61
CA GLU A 52 -3.89 -10.17 -3.79
C GLU A 52 -3.18 -11.52 -3.64
N GLY A 53 -3.35 -12.17 -2.50
CA GLY A 53 -2.74 -13.48 -2.25
C GLY A 53 -2.99 -13.99 -0.83
N GLU A 54 -2.77 -15.30 -0.64
CA GLU A 54 -2.84 -15.94 0.67
C GLU A 54 -1.66 -15.57 1.58
N ASP A 55 -1.89 -15.59 2.90
CA ASP A 55 -0.81 -15.39 3.87
C ASP A 55 0.12 -16.62 3.92
N TYR A 56 1.26 -16.49 3.23
CA TYR A 56 2.25 -17.55 3.16
C TYR A 56 2.83 -17.94 4.53
N ARG A 57 2.84 -17.02 5.52
CA ARG A 57 3.34 -17.33 6.87
C ARG A 57 2.42 -18.31 7.61
N LYS A 58 1.13 -18.30 7.32
CA LYS A 58 0.16 -19.26 7.91
C LYS A 58 0.24 -20.63 7.24
N ARG A 59 0.59 -20.65 5.95
CA ARG A 59 0.69 -21.88 5.16
C ARG A 59 1.86 -22.77 5.59
N SER A 60 3.00 -22.19 5.99
CA SER A 60 4.17 -22.96 6.44
C SER A 60 4.00 -23.58 7.83
N VAL A 61 3.24 -22.96 8.73
CA VAL A 61 2.98 -23.52 10.07
C VAL A 61 2.05 -24.75 10.00
N ALA A 62 1.13 -24.80 9.03
CA ALA A 62 0.24 -25.94 8.83
C ALA A 62 0.94 -27.18 8.23
N GLN A 63 2.17 -27.05 7.70
CA GLN A 63 2.95 -28.16 7.14
C GLN A 63 3.93 -28.81 8.13
N VAL A 64 3.94 -28.38 9.41
CA VAL A 64 4.82 -28.95 10.46
C VAL A 64 3.99 -29.57 11.60
N ALA A 65 2.73 -29.90 11.35
CA ALA A 65 1.97 -30.75 12.26
C ALA A 65 2.17 -32.23 11.83
N PRO A 66 2.71 -33.10 12.70
CA PRO A 66 2.86 -34.54 12.42
C PRO A 66 1.51 -35.26 12.31
#